data_AF-A0A9C9EL33-F1
#
_entry.id   AF-A0A9C9EL33-F1
#
_cell.length_a   1.000
_cell.length_b   1.000
_cell.length_c   1.000
_cell.angle_alpha   90.00
_cell.angle_beta   90.00
_cell.angle_gamma   90.00
#
_symmetry.space_group_name_H-M   'P 1'
#
loop_
_entity.id
_entity.type
_entity.pdbx_description
1 polymer ?
#
loop_
_entity_poly.entity_id
_entity_poly.type
_entity_poly.pdbx_seq_one_letter_code
_entity_poly.pdbx_strand_id
1 'polypeptide(L)' 'MRENRLATILYADLTGFTKLTATLGPEKITELVNECFKIIDKIIHVHDGTILRHE' A
#
# COMPACT_ATOMS: atom_id res chain seq x y z
N MET A 1 -14.14 8.03 22.06
CA MET A 1 -13.00 8.86 22.52
C MET A 1 -11.89 8.73 21.49
N ARG A 2 -11.34 9.84 20.98
CA ARG A 2 -10.05 9.79 20.25
C ARG A 2 -8.96 9.89 21.32
N GLU A 3 -8.21 8.83 21.52
CA GLU A 3 -7.03 8.87 22.39
C GLU A 3 -5.81 9.32 21.58
N ASN A 4 -5.08 10.29 22.12
CA ASN A 4 -3.76 10.64 21.61
C ASN A 4 -2.77 9.59 22.11
N ARG A 5 -2.30 8.75 21.18
CA ARG A 5 -1.25 7.76 21.43
C ARG A 5 0.02 8.14 20.68
N LEU A 6 1.18 7.95 21.32
CA LEU A 6 2.45 8.04 20.61
C LEU A 6 2.53 6.86 19.63
N ALA A 7 2.69 7.16 18.35
CA ALA A 7 2.76 6.17 17.28
C ALA A 7 3.72 6.64 16.19
N THR A 8 4.29 5.68 15.45
CA THR A 8 5.04 5.93 14.22
C THR A 8 4.11 5.67 13.04
N ILE A 9 4.04 6.60 12.09
CA ILE A 9 3.23 6.46 10.88
C ILE A 9 4.16 6.33 9.67
N LEU A 10 3.94 5.28 8.88
CA LEU A 10 4.63 5.04 7.62
C LEU A 10 3.72 5.44 6.46
N TYR A 11 4.26 6.20 5.50
CA TYR A 11 3.64 6.47 4.21
C TYR A 11 4.51 5.89 3.11
N ALA A 12 3.90 5.22 2.14
CA ALA A 12 4.55 4.64 0.99
C ALA A 12 3.65 4.78 -0.25
N ASP A 13 4.25 4.95 -1.42
CA ASP A 13 3.56 5.14 -2.69
C ASP A 13 4.31 4.44 -3.84
N LEU A 14 3.56 4.07 -4.89
CA LEU A 14 4.10 3.46 -6.10
C LEU A 14 4.57 4.55 -7.08
N THR A 15 5.87 4.72 -7.18
CA THR A 15 6.45 5.68 -8.13
C THR A 15 6.19 5.27 -9.58
N GLY A 16 5.89 6.25 -10.45
CA GLY A 16 5.69 6.01 -11.88
C GLY A 16 4.34 5.40 -12.26
N PHE A 17 3.41 5.32 -11.30
CA PHE A 17 2.09 4.70 -11.47
C PHE A 17 1.31 5.24 -12.67
N THR A 18 1.30 6.56 -12.92
CA THR A 18 0.61 7.17 -14.08
C THR A 18 1.11 6.67 -15.43
N LYS A 19 2.43 6.46 -15.57
CA LYS A 19 3.00 5.93 -16.81
C LYS A 19 2.68 4.44 -16.96
N LEU A 20 2.65 3.73 -15.84
CA LEU A 20 2.33 2.32 -15.79
C LEU A 20 0.87 2.05 -16.19
N THR A 21 -0.07 2.83 -15.65
CA THR A 21 -1.50 2.75 -15.99
C THR A 21 -1.81 3.12 -17.44
N ALA A 22 -1.00 4.00 -18.05
CA ALA A 22 -1.14 4.36 -19.46
C ALA A 22 -0.71 3.24 -20.44
N THR A 23 0.05 2.25 -19.95
CA THR A 23 0.61 1.16 -20.79
C THR A 23 0.01 -0.20 -20.48
N LEU A 24 -0.39 -0.43 -19.23
CA LEU A 24 -1.09 -1.63 -18.79
C LEU A 24 -2.59 -1.34 -18.71
N GLY A 25 -3.40 -2.14 -19.38
CA GLY A 25 -4.85 -2.05 -19.27
C GLY A 25 -5.34 -2.19 -17.81
N PRO A 26 -6.59 -1.76 -17.53
CA PRO A 26 -7.14 -1.64 -16.17
C PRO A 26 -7.09 -2.93 -15.35
N GLU A 27 -7.27 -4.08 -15.97
CA GLU A 27 -7.20 -5.38 -15.29
C GLU A 27 -5.78 -5.70 -14.81
N LYS A 28 -4.79 -5.53 -15.69
CA LYS A 28 -3.38 -5.86 -15.39
C LYS A 28 -2.78 -4.92 -14.36
N ILE A 29 -3.14 -3.63 -14.38
CA ILE A 29 -2.67 -2.70 -13.35
C ILE A 29 -3.26 -3.03 -11.99
N THR A 30 -4.53 -3.42 -11.93
CA THR A 30 -5.20 -3.83 -10.69
C THR A 30 -4.55 -5.08 -10.10
N GLU A 31 -4.28 -6.08 -10.94
CA GLU A 31 -3.56 -7.29 -10.54
C GLU A 31 -2.17 -6.95 -9.97
N LEU A 32 -1.39 -6.12 -10.68
CA LEU A 32 -0.05 -5.71 -10.26
C LEU A 32 -0.06 -4.99 -8.91
N VAL A 33 -0.97 -4.03 -8.72
CA VAL A 33 -1.09 -3.26 -7.47
C VAL A 33 -1.48 -4.18 -6.31
N ASN A 34 -2.43 -5.08 -6.54
CA ASN A 34 -2.87 -6.03 -5.51
C ASN A 34 -1.74 -6.97 -5.09
N GLU A 35 -0.94 -7.49 -6.02
CA GLU A 35 0.21 -8.32 -5.68
C GLU A 35 1.30 -7.53 -4.94
N CYS A 36 1.51 -6.26 -5.31
CA CYS A 36 2.44 -5.40 -4.59
C CYS A 36 1.99 -5.15 -3.14
N PHE A 37 0.72 -4.79 -2.93
CA PHE A 37 0.19 -4.57 -1.59
C PHE A 37 0.17 -5.84 -0.75
N LYS A 38 -0.11 -7.03 -1.31
CA LYS A 38 0.01 -8.30 -0.57
C LYS A 38 1.40 -8.50 0.04
N ILE A 39 2.46 -8.15 -0.70
CA ILE A 39 3.84 -8.26 -0.21
C ILE A 39 4.10 -7.24 0.90
N ILE A 40 3.68 -5.98 0.70
CA ILE A 40 3.85 -4.90 1.67
C ILE A 40 3.09 -5.21 2.97
N ASP A 41 1.83 -5.64 2.87
CA ASP A 41 0.97 -5.99 3.99
C ASP A 41 1.57 -7.11 4.83
N LYS A 42 2.11 -8.13 4.17
CA LYS A 42 2.82 -9.22 4.85
C LYS A 42 4.02 -8.70 5.64
N ILE A 43 4.82 -7.79 5.05
CA ILE A 43 5.98 -7.21 5.73
C ILE A 43 5.53 -6.37 6.93
N ILE A 44 4.50 -5.53 6.77
CA ILE A 44 3.93 -4.72 7.86
C ILE A 44 3.52 -5.63 9.03
N HIS A 45 2.80 -6.71 8.77
CA HIS A 45 2.38 -7.64 9.81
C HIS A 45 3.53 -8.42 10.46
N VAL A 46 4.57 -8.80 9.70
CA VAL A 46 5.78 -9.43 10.25
C VAL A 46 6.51 -8.52 11.24
N HIS A 47 6.37 -7.20 11.08
CA HIS A 47 6.95 -6.19 11.97
C HIS A 47 5.93 -5.59 12.97
N ASP A 48 4.85 -6.33 13.28
CA ASP A 48 3.79 -5.94 14.22
C ASP A 48 3.10 -4.59 13.90
N GLY A 49 3.20 -4.16 12.64
CA GLY A 49 2.52 -2.98 12.13
C GLY A 49 1.04 -3.24 11.83
N THR A 50 0.27 -2.16 11.77
CA THR A 50 -1.14 -2.18 11.38
C THR A 50 -1.35 -1.36 10.12
N ILE A 51 -2.08 -1.91 9.16
CA ILE A 51 -2.49 -1.19 7.94
C ILE A 51 -3.70 -0.32 8.29
N LEU A 52 -3.58 0.99 8.08
CA LEU A 52 -4.68 1.93 8.31
C LEU A 52 -5.56 2.09 7.07
N ARG A 53 -4.95 2.19 5.89
CA ARG A 53 -5.63 2.38 4.61
C ARG A 53 -4.68 2.05 3.46
N HIS A 54 -5.25 1.48 2.39
CA HIS A 54 -4.67 1.52 1.05
C HIS A 54 -5.32 2.68 0.28
N GLU A 55 -4.51 3.49 -0.38
CA GLU A 55 -4.95 4.61 -1.23
C GLU A 55 -4.61 4.37 -2.70
#